data_AF-A0A1G4JFQ9-F1
#
_entry.id   AF-A0A1G4JFQ9-F1
#
_cell.length_a   1.000
_cell.length_b   1.000
_cell.length_c   1.000
_cell.angle_alpha   90.00
_cell.angle_beta   90.00
_cell.angle_gamma   90.00
#
_symmetry.space_group_name_H-M   'P 1'
#
loop_
_entity.id
_entity.type
_entity.pdbx_description
1 polymer ?
#
loop_
_entity_poly.entity_id
_entity_poly.type
_entity_poly.pdbx_seq_one_letter_code
_entity_poly.pdbx_strand_id
1 'polypeptide(L)'
;MTISDATSDSTGSREYAKLLSRRDELLKQETSLKREYTTLLRKMASVMAVLQTIDNDNISSVSISEESVTKVPGLAEYAELIAEIDATDFSDVEIPDFLQDSYQLFKNAALLYKDA
;
A
#
# COMPACT_ATOMS: atom_id res chain seq x y z
N MET A 1 60.56 11.06 27.17
CA MET A 1 59.42 11.95 27.48
C MET A 1 59.53 13.13 26.54
N THR A 2 58.65 13.45 25.59
CA THR A 2 57.21 13.18 25.39
C THR A 2 56.88 13.70 23.99
N ILE A 3 56.70 12.84 22.98
CA ILE A 3 56.16 13.25 21.66
C ILE A 3 55.09 12.24 21.16
N SER A 4 55.08 11.02 21.69
CA SER A 4 54.14 9.96 21.32
C SER A 4 52.72 10.09 21.92
N ASP A 5 52.50 10.95 22.92
CA ASP A 5 51.17 11.12 23.54
C ASP A 5 50.25 12.08 22.77
N ALA A 6 50.80 13.14 22.17
CA ALA A 6 50.01 14.22 21.57
C ALA A 6 49.24 13.80 20.29
N THR A 7 49.75 12.80 19.56
CA THR A 7 49.12 12.30 18.33
C THR A 7 47.96 11.34 18.62
N SER A 8 48.03 10.58 19.72
CA SER A 8 46.96 9.65 20.13
C SER A 8 45.69 10.38 20.61
N ASP A 9 45.86 11.49 21.33
CA ASP A 9 44.74 12.31 21.82
C ASP A 9 43.98 13.01 20.68
N SER A 10 44.72 13.48 19.66
CA SER A 10 44.12 14.17 18.50
C SER A 10 43.34 13.24 17.57
N THR A 11 43.72 11.96 17.51
CA THR A 11 43.05 10.95 16.67
C THR A 11 41.77 10.46 17.34
N GLY A 12 41.81 10.17 18.66
CA GLY A 12 40.63 9.84 19.44
C GLY A 12 39.58 10.97 19.46
N SER A 13 40.01 12.23 19.61
CA SER A 13 39.12 13.39 19.53
C SER A 13 38.46 13.54 18.14
N ARG A 14 39.20 13.27 17.06
CA ARG A 14 38.66 13.33 15.69
C ARG A 14 37.67 12.20 15.42
N GLU A 15 37.94 10.99 15.89
CA GLU A 15 37.00 9.87 15.78
C GLU A 15 35.75 10.10 16.60
N TYR A 16 35.88 10.60 17.83
CA TYR A 16 34.76 11.00 18.66
C TYR A 16 33.86 12.05 17.97
N ALA A 17 34.45 13.07 17.34
CA ALA A 17 33.70 14.06 16.58
C ALA A 17 32.94 13.46 15.38
N LYS A 18 33.53 12.48 14.69
CA LYS A 18 32.85 11.75 13.60
C LYS A 18 31.68 10.92 14.12
N LEU A 19 31.86 10.19 15.23
CA LEU A 19 30.80 9.41 15.85
C LEU A 19 29.64 10.31 16.29
N LEU A 20 29.93 11.47 16.88
CA LEU A 20 28.93 12.44 17.30
C LEU A 20 28.14 12.97 16.10
N SER A 21 28.85 13.38 15.03
CA SER A 21 28.22 13.84 13.79
C SER A 21 27.32 12.76 13.16
N ARG A 22 27.77 11.49 13.15
CA ARG A 22 26.96 10.39 12.63
C ARG A 22 25.73 10.12 13.48
N ARG A 23 25.86 10.20 14.80
CA ARG A 23 24.74 10.04 15.75
C ARG A 23 23.69 11.13 15.56
N ASP A 24 24.11 12.38 15.36
CA ASP A 24 23.18 13.48 15.08
C ASP A 24 22.46 13.33 13.74
N GLU A 25 23.14 12.78 12.72
CA GLU A 25 22.51 12.47 11.43
C GLU A 25 21.47 11.34 11.56
N LEU A 26 21.80 10.27 12.29
CA LEU A 26 20.85 9.17 12.56
C LEU A 26 19.61 9.66 13.30
N LEU A 27 19.76 10.56 14.27
CA LEU A 27 18.61 11.17 14.97
C LEU A 27 17.71 11.99 14.03
N LYS A 28 18.30 12.71 13.07
CA LYS A 28 17.53 13.44 12.05
C LYS A 28 16.76 12.47 11.15
N GLN A 29 17.40 11.39 10.71
CA GLN A 29 16.76 10.36 9.90
C GLN A 29 15.63 9.66 10.66
N GLU A 30 15.84 9.30 11.92
CA GLU A 30 14.81 8.70 12.78
C GLU A 30 13.60 9.62 12.93
N THR A 31 13.84 10.93 13.12
CA THR A 31 12.77 11.92 13.21
C THR A 31 11.99 12.04 11.90
N SER A 32 12.67 12.02 10.75
CA SER A 32 12.02 12.02 9.43
C SER A 32 11.17 10.77 9.25
N LEU A 33 11.74 9.60 9.52
CA LEU A 33 11.09 8.31 9.36
C LEU A 33 9.82 8.21 10.22
N LYS A 34 9.86 8.68 11.47
CA LYS A 34 8.67 8.74 12.34
C LYS A 34 7.55 9.60 11.75
N ARG A 35 7.89 10.73 11.12
CA ARG A 35 6.91 11.63 10.47
C ARG A 35 6.31 10.98 9.23
N GLU A 36 7.15 10.37 8.39
CA GLU A 36 6.73 9.67 7.18
C GLU A 36 5.83 8.48 7.52
N TYR A 37 6.23 7.67 8.50
CA TYR A 37 5.44 6.54 8.99
C TYR A 37 4.07 6.97 9.53
N THR A 38 4.02 8.03 10.33
CA THR A 38 2.75 8.58 10.84
C THR A 38 1.84 9.05 9.71
N THR A 39 2.43 9.65 8.67
CA THR A 39 1.71 10.12 7.49
C THR A 39 1.15 8.94 6.69
N LEU A 40 1.96 7.90 6.48
CA LEU A 40 1.53 6.67 5.83
C LEU A 40 0.39 6.00 6.58
N LEU A 41 0.50 5.87 7.90
CA LEU A 41 -0.53 5.29 8.74
C LEU A 41 -1.87 6.04 8.62
N ARG A 42 -1.82 7.39 8.59
CA ARG A 42 -3.02 8.21 8.38
C ARG A 42 -3.63 8.01 7.00
N LYS A 43 -2.80 7.89 5.95
CA LYS A 43 -3.27 7.60 4.59
C LYS A 43 -3.93 6.22 4.52
N MET A 44 -3.30 5.19 5.10
CA MET A 44 -3.87 3.85 5.19
C MET A 44 -5.20 3.85 5.94
N ALA A 45 -5.28 4.53 7.09
CA ALA A 45 -6.53 4.67 7.83
C ALA A 45 -7.63 5.35 7.01
N SER A 46 -7.29 6.41 6.26
CA SER A 46 -8.24 7.08 5.37
C SER A 46 -8.71 6.18 4.24
N VAL A 47 -7.81 5.40 3.62
CA VAL A 47 -8.16 4.44 2.56
C VAL A 47 -9.07 3.35 3.12
N MET A 48 -8.73 2.77 4.28
CA MET A 48 -9.58 1.77 4.95
C MET A 48 -10.97 2.33 5.28
N ALA A 49 -11.06 3.58 5.76
CA ALA A 49 -12.35 4.22 6.04
C ALA A 49 -13.19 4.38 4.77
N VAL A 50 -12.58 4.79 3.64
CA VAL A 50 -13.28 4.87 2.35
C VAL A 50 -13.73 3.49 1.87
N LEU A 51 -12.86 2.48 1.96
CA LEU A 51 -13.22 1.11 1.59
C LEU A 51 -14.37 0.57 2.45
N GLN A 52 -14.39 0.85 3.76
CA GLN A 52 -15.50 0.49 4.63
C GLN A 52 -16.82 1.20 4.28
N THR A 53 -16.77 2.42 3.74
CA THR A 53 -17.99 3.07 3.23
C THR A 53 -18.47 2.44 1.93
N ILE A 54 -17.54 2.03 1.06
CA ILE A 54 -17.82 1.37 -0.21
C ILE A 54 -18.41 -0.04 0.01
N ASP A 55 -17.95 -0.77 1.03
CA ASP A 55 -18.44 -2.13 1.35
C ASP A 55 -19.85 -2.12 1.98
N ASN A 56 -20.27 -1.00 2.57
CA ASN A 56 -21.59 -0.86 3.20
C ASN A 56 -22.67 -0.38 2.22
N ASP A 57 -22.29 0.29 1.14
CA ASP A 57 -23.20 0.54 0.03
C ASP A 57 -23.22 -0.73 -0.83
N ASN A 58 -24.38 -1.37 -0.98
CA ASN A 58 -24.58 -2.55 -1.82
C ASN A 58 -24.16 -2.30 -3.28
N ILE A 59 -22.85 -2.36 -3.57
CA ILE A 59 -22.31 -2.33 -4.93
C ILE A 59 -22.63 -3.65 -5.64
N SER A 60 -23.04 -4.67 -4.91
CA SER A 60 -23.54 -5.95 -5.42
C SER A 60 -24.82 -5.85 -6.26
N SER A 61 -25.39 -4.66 -6.47
CA SER A 61 -26.52 -4.46 -7.37
C SER A 61 -26.35 -3.28 -8.33
N VAL A 62 -25.13 -2.96 -8.77
CA VAL A 62 -24.93 -1.96 -9.83
C VAL A 62 -25.28 -2.59 -11.19
N SER A 63 -26.57 -2.85 -11.40
CA SER A 63 -27.12 -3.15 -12.73
C SER A 63 -27.32 -1.85 -13.49
N ILE A 64 -26.89 -1.80 -14.76
CA ILE A 64 -27.22 -0.68 -15.65
C ILE A 64 -28.75 -0.61 -15.79
N SER A 65 -29.35 0.52 -15.40
CA SER A 65 -30.82 0.67 -15.46
C SER A 65 -31.31 0.73 -16.91
N GLU A 66 -32.52 0.20 -17.15
CA GLU A 66 -33.17 0.25 -18.47
C GLU A 66 -33.38 1.70 -18.96
N GLU A 67 -33.57 2.65 -18.05
CA GLU A 67 -33.63 4.09 -18.35
C GLU A 67 -32.29 4.63 -18.90
N SER A 68 -31.16 4.07 -18.48
CA SER A 68 -29.84 4.46 -18.97
C SER A 68 -29.56 3.88 -20.35
N VAL A 69 -29.99 2.63 -20.60
CA VAL A 69 -29.87 1.97 -21.92
C VAL A 69 -30.74 2.66 -22.97
N THR A 70 -31.95 3.08 -22.60
CA THR A 70 -32.83 3.84 -23.52
C THR A 70 -32.25 5.20 -23.91
N LYS A 71 -31.49 5.85 -23.03
CA LYS A 71 -30.78 7.12 -23.31
C LYS A 71 -29.49 6.90 -24.11
N VAL A 72 -28.78 5.81 -23.85
CA VAL A 72 -27.51 5.47 -24.51
C VAL A 72 -27.55 3.99 -24.94
N PRO A 73 -27.97 3.69 -26.18
CA PRO A 73 -28.14 2.31 -26.64
C PRO A 73 -26.84 1.49 -26.62
N GLY A 74 -25.68 2.14 -26.75
CA GLY A 74 -24.36 1.50 -26.67
C GLY A 74 -24.04 0.92 -25.28
N LEU A 75 -24.82 1.24 -24.24
CA LEU A 75 -24.69 0.62 -22.92
C LEU A 75 -25.32 -0.78 -22.85
N ALA A 76 -26.13 -1.19 -23.83
CA ALA A 76 -26.82 -2.48 -23.82
C ALA A 76 -25.84 -3.66 -23.79
N GLU A 77 -24.78 -3.62 -24.60
CA GLU A 77 -23.76 -4.67 -24.65
C GLU A 77 -23.05 -4.83 -23.30
N TYR A 78 -22.75 -3.72 -22.63
CA TYR A 78 -22.13 -3.76 -21.30
C TYR A 78 -23.08 -4.28 -20.23
N ALA A 79 -24.38 -3.99 -20.33
CA ALA A 79 -25.37 -4.51 -19.40
C ALA A 79 -25.49 -6.05 -19.51
N GLU A 80 -25.43 -6.57 -20.73
CA GLU A 80 -25.43 -8.02 -20.99
C GLU A 80 -24.16 -8.68 -20.46
N LEU A 81 -22.98 -8.08 -20.69
CA LEU A 81 -21.71 -8.58 -20.17
C LEU A 81 -21.67 -8.57 -18.63
N ILE A 82 -22.20 -7.54 -17.99
CA ILE A 82 -22.29 -7.50 -16.51
C ILE A 82 -23.18 -8.63 -16.02
N ALA A 83 -24.32 -8.88 -16.65
CA ALA A 83 -25.21 -9.99 -16.28
C ALA A 83 -24.55 -11.37 -16.47
N GLU A 84 -23.74 -11.54 -17.52
CA GLU A 84 -22.96 -12.77 -17.74
C GLU A 84 -21.88 -12.96 -16.67
N ILE A 85 -21.17 -11.88 -16.31
CA ILE A 85 -20.16 -11.90 -15.24
C ILE A 85 -20.81 -12.22 -13.89
N ASP A 86 -21.93 -11.60 -13.55
CA ASP A 86 -22.66 -11.84 -12.31
C ASP A 86 -23.23 -13.27 -12.22
N ALA A 87 -23.53 -13.89 -13.36
CA ALA A 87 -23.98 -15.27 -13.44
C ALA A 87 -22.84 -16.30 -13.39
N THR A 88 -21.60 -15.87 -13.62
CA THR A 88 -20.41 -16.73 -13.63
C THR A 88 -19.88 -16.90 -12.20
N ASP A 89 -19.76 -18.14 -11.72
CA ASP A 89 -19.13 -18.39 -10.44
C ASP A 89 -17.61 -18.16 -10.53
N PHE A 90 -17.04 -17.51 -9.52
CA PHE A 90 -15.60 -17.27 -9.44
C PHE A 90 -14.79 -18.57 -9.42
N SER A 91 -15.41 -19.70 -9.06
CA SER A 91 -14.78 -21.01 -9.07
C SER A 91 -14.52 -21.57 -10.48
N ASP A 92 -15.24 -21.06 -11.49
CA ASP A 92 -15.16 -21.50 -12.89
C ASP A 92 -14.19 -20.65 -13.73
N VAL A 93 -13.61 -19.59 -13.16
CA VAL A 93 -12.68 -18.70 -13.88
C VAL A 93 -11.27 -19.28 -13.86
N GLU A 94 -10.82 -19.80 -15.00
CA GLU A 94 -9.43 -20.22 -15.19
C GLU A 94 -8.49 -19.00 -15.25
N ILE A 95 -7.51 -18.97 -14.36
CA ILE A 95 -6.53 -17.89 -14.30
C ILE A 95 -5.38 -18.23 -15.25
N PRO A 96 -5.03 -17.35 -16.20
CA PRO A 96 -3.91 -17.59 -17.10
C PRO A 96 -2.59 -17.74 -16.36
N ASP A 97 -1.73 -18.65 -16.82
CA ASP A 97 -0.44 -18.98 -16.17
C ASP A 97 0.44 -17.75 -15.90
N PHE A 98 0.44 -16.76 -16.80
CA PHE A 98 1.23 -15.54 -16.65
C PHE A 98 0.71 -14.59 -15.55
N LEU A 99 -0.52 -14.79 -15.08
CA LEU A 99 -1.14 -14.03 -14.00
C LEU A 99 -1.18 -14.79 -12.68
N GLN A 100 -0.82 -16.08 -12.67
CA GLN A 100 -0.86 -16.95 -11.49
C GLN A 100 -0.16 -16.32 -10.29
N ASP A 101 1.04 -15.76 -10.50
CA ASP A 101 1.87 -15.18 -9.44
C ASP A 101 1.24 -13.93 -8.84
N SER A 102 0.66 -13.07 -9.69
CA SER A 102 0.00 -11.83 -9.26
C SER A 102 -1.31 -12.14 -8.54
N TYR A 103 -2.05 -13.15 -8.99
CA TYR A 103 -3.26 -13.62 -8.33
C TYR A 103 -2.96 -14.24 -6.95
N GLN A 104 -1.92 -15.07 -6.84
CA GLN A 104 -1.48 -15.60 -5.55
C GLN A 104 -1.06 -14.48 -4.59
N LEU A 105 -0.37 -13.46 -5.08
CA LEU A 105 0.00 -12.30 -4.27
C LEU A 105 -1.24 -11.55 -3.78
N PHE A 106 -2.23 -11.32 -4.65
CA PHE A 106 -3.51 -10.72 -4.27
C PHE A 106 -4.24 -11.55 -3.21
N LYS A 107 -4.36 -12.87 -3.41
CA LYS A 107 -5.08 -13.76 -2.49
C LYS A 107 -4.41 -13.84 -1.10
N ASN A 108 -3.08 -13.75 -1.07
CA ASN A 108 -2.30 -13.85 0.17
C ASN A 108 -2.02 -12.49 0.81
N ALA A 109 -2.34 -11.38 0.15
CA ALA A 109 -2.22 -10.07 0.73
C ALA A 109 -3.38 -9.87 1.70
N ALA A 110 -3.09 -9.88 3.00
CA ALA A 110 -4.02 -9.39 4.00
C ALA A 110 -4.37 -7.94 3.66
N LEU A 111 -5.60 -7.70 3.18
CA LEU A 111 -6.05 -6.35 2.82
C LEU A 111 -6.23 -5.50 4.08
N LEU A 112 -6.54 -6.13 5.21
CA LEU A 112 -6.73 -5.47 6.49
C LEU A 112 -5.74 -5.98 7.54
N TYR A 113 -5.45 -5.09 8.51
CA TYR A 113 -4.56 -5.35 9.66
C TYR A 113 -5.05 -6.50 10.59
N LYS A 114 -6.14 -7.20 10.25
CA LYS A 114 -6.76 -8.27 11.04
C LYS A 114 -7.19 -9.51 10.25
N ASP A 115 -6.78 -9.67 8.99
CA ASP A 115 -7.17 -10.86 8.20
C ASP A 115 -6.35 -12.13 8.54
N ALA A 116 -5.99 -12.31 9.83
CA ALA A 116 -5.30 -13.49 10.35
C ALA A 116 -6.11 -14.16 11.47
#